data_AF-A0AAW5L948-F1
#
_entry.id   AF-A0AAW5L948-F1
#
_cell.length_a   1.000
_cell.length_b   1.000
_cell.length_c   1.000
_cell.angle_alpha   90.00
_cell.angle_beta   90.00
_cell.angle_gamma   90.00
#
_symmetry.space_group_name_H-M   'P 1'
#
loop_
_entity.id
_entity.type
_entity.pdbx_description
1 polymer ?
#
loop_
_entity_poly.entity_id
_entity_poly.type
_entity_poly.pdbx_seq_one_letter_code
_entity_poly.pdbx_strand_id
1 'polypeptide(L)'
;VAQEWNESTPGLKAFFVNGQGGGKVMEDYYNIMEEQQALQADSKKNDEDAPNADKMKSFHKVDKEMAKLRKEYYQVKSDTAMDSEVKRSELDRLDEEMRALAREGITIFRPDYK
;
A
#
# COMPACT_ATOMS: atom_id res chain seq x y z
N VAL A 1 10.26 22.42 -2.60
CA VAL A 1 8.88 22.17 -2.09
C VAL A 1 8.63 20.69 -2.31
N ALA A 2 8.63 19.89 -1.23
CA ALA A 2 8.17 18.51 -1.33
C ALA A 2 6.73 18.59 -1.83
N GLN A 3 6.45 18.08 -3.04
CA GLN A 3 5.08 17.95 -3.50
C GLN A 3 4.33 17.23 -2.39
N GLU A 4 3.37 17.91 -1.79
CA GLU A 4 2.36 17.29 -0.94
C GLU A 4 1.62 16.36 -1.89
N TRP A 5 2.04 15.10 -1.90
CA TRP A 5 1.49 14.10 -2.81
C TRP A 5 0.02 14.00 -2.48
N ASN A 6 -0.83 14.21 -3.48
CA ASN A 6 -2.25 13.95 -3.34
C ASN A 6 -2.38 12.43 -3.12
N GLU A 7 -2.56 12.03 -1.86
CA GLU A 7 -2.63 10.65 -1.31
C GLU A 7 -3.80 9.82 -1.88
N SER A 8 -4.31 10.17 -3.05
CA SER A 8 -5.29 9.37 -3.75
C SER A 8 -4.68 8.00 -4.10
N THR A 9 -5.40 6.94 -3.75
CA THR A 9 -5.07 5.53 -4.05
C THR A 9 -4.59 5.31 -5.50
N PRO A 10 -5.16 5.96 -6.55
CA PRO A 10 -4.70 5.79 -7.92
C PRO A 10 -3.26 6.27 -8.19
N GLY A 11 -2.83 7.38 -7.60
CA GLY A 11 -1.47 7.90 -7.77
C GLY A 11 -0.42 7.02 -7.08
N LEU A 12 -0.74 6.55 -5.88
CA LEU A 12 0.11 5.60 -5.14
C LEU A 12 0.18 4.25 -5.85
N LYS A 13 -0.95 3.73 -6.34
CA LYS A 13 -1.02 2.50 -7.13
C LYS A 13 -0.12 2.62 -8.37
N ALA A 14 -0.28 3.66 -9.17
CA ALA A 14 0.54 3.84 -10.37
C ALA A 14 2.05 3.92 -10.06
N PHE A 15 2.44 4.58 -8.97
CA PHE A 15 3.84 4.73 -8.58
C PHE A 15 4.46 3.42 -8.08
N PHE A 16 3.80 2.75 -7.12
CA PHE A 16 4.35 1.55 -6.47
C PHE A 16 4.10 0.26 -7.27
N VAL A 17 3.13 0.22 -8.20
CA VAL A 17 2.94 -0.93 -9.10
C VAL A 17 3.94 -0.89 -10.26
N ASN A 18 4.19 0.29 -10.84
CA ASN A 18 5.08 0.43 -12.00
C ASN A 18 6.54 0.76 -11.62
N GLY A 19 6.83 0.98 -10.34
CA GLY A 19 8.17 1.35 -9.85
C GLY A 19 9.15 0.18 -9.76
N GLN A 20 10.42 0.51 -9.51
CA GLN A 20 11.41 -0.42 -8.99
C GLN A 20 10.91 -0.83 -7.60
N GLY A 21 10.60 -2.12 -7.39
CA GLY A 21 9.85 -2.61 -6.22
C GLY A 21 8.38 -2.95 -6.49
N GLY A 22 7.84 -2.54 -7.63
CA GLY A 22 6.50 -2.91 -8.08
C GLY A 22 6.39 -4.33 -8.60
N GLY A 23 5.16 -4.85 -8.60
CA GLY A 23 4.87 -6.20 -9.04
C GLY A 23 3.46 -6.64 -8.65
N LYS A 24 3.12 -7.87 -9.04
CA LYS A 24 1.79 -8.44 -8.86
C LYS A 24 1.25 -8.32 -7.43
N VAL A 25 2.11 -8.46 -6.42
CA VAL A 25 1.72 -8.33 -5.01
C VAL A 25 1.23 -6.91 -4.67
N MET A 26 1.91 -5.86 -5.11
CA MET A 26 1.46 -4.48 -4.86
C MET A 26 0.19 -4.17 -5.63
N GLU A 27 0.07 -4.67 -6.86
CA GLU A 27 -1.14 -4.52 -7.67
C GLU A 27 -2.35 -5.18 -7.00
N ASP A 28 -2.20 -6.45 -6.58
CA ASP A 28 -3.23 -7.22 -5.91
C ASP A 28 -3.64 -6.55 -4.57
N TYR A 29 -2.68 -5.97 -3.83
CA TYR A 29 -2.96 -5.20 -2.60
C TYR A 29 -3.88 -4.01 -2.86
N TYR A 30 -3.54 -3.17 -3.86
CA TYR A 30 -4.38 -2.01 -4.19
C TYR A 30 -5.73 -2.41 -4.80
N ASN A 31 -5.79 -3.48 -5.60
CA ASN A 31 -7.05 -4.01 -6.13
C ASN A 31 -7.98 -4.47 -5.00
N ILE A 32 -7.46 -5.23 -4.03
CA ILE A 32 -8.25 -5.65 -2.86
C ILE A 32 -8.70 -4.43 -2.06
N MET A 33 -7.83 -3.44 -1.83
CA MET A 33 -8.22 -2.21 -1.16
C MET A 33 -9.42 -1.54 -1.85
N GLU A 34 -9.36 -1.36 -3.17
CA GLU A 34 -10.42 -0.75 -3.98
C GLU A 34 -11.72 -1.57 -3.92
N GLU A 35 -11.64 -2.90 -4.08
CA GLU A 35 -12.79 -3.81 -3.99
C GLU A 35 -13.47 -3.75 -2.61
N GLN A 36 -12.68 -3.78 -1.53
CA GLN A 36 -13.22 -3.78 -0.17
C GLN A 36 -13.80 -2.43 0.23
N GLN A 37 -13.22 -1.33 -0.25
CA GLN A 37 -13.78 0.02 -0.07
C GLN A 37 -15.09 0.18 -0.86
N ALA A 38 -15.17 -0.36 -2.08
CA ALA A 38 -16.40 -0.36 -2.87
C ALA A 38 -17.52 -1.14 -2.18
N LEU A 39 -17.23 -2.30 -1.60
CA LEU A 39 -18.17 -3.07 -0.77
C LEU A 39 -18.70 -2.24 0.41
N GLN A 40 -17.82 -1.56 1.15
CA GLN A 40 -18.25 -0.69 2.25
C GLN A 40 -19.13 0.47 1.77
N ALA A 41 -18.78 1.09 0.65
CA ALA A 41 -19.54 2.19 0.08
C ALA A 41 -20.92 1.74 -0.40
N ASP A 42 -21.03 0.53 -0.95
CA ASP A 42 -22.30 -0.05 -1.40
C ASP A 42 -23.20 -0.41 -0.22
N SER A 43 -22.70 -1.14 0.79
CA SER A 43 -23.47 -1.45 2.01
C SER A 43 -23.94 -0.18 2.71
N LYS A 44 -23.08 0.86 2.77
CA LYS A 44 -23.46 2.17 3.33
C LYS A 44 -24.58 2.86 2.53
N LYS A 45 -24.63 2.71 1.20
CA LYS A 45 -25.71 3.27 0.38
C LYS A 45 -27.04 2.56 0.58
N ASN A 46 -27.00 1.28 0.96
CA ASN A 46 -28.18 0.45 1.19
C ASN A 46 -28.61 0.41 2.68
N ASP A 47 -27.98 1.21 3.55
CA ASP A 47 -28.17 1.17 5.01
C ASP A 47 -27.96 -0.22 5.63
N GLU A 48 -27.02 -1.00 5.06
CA GLU A 48 -26.65 -2.33 5.50
C GLU A 48 -25.28 -2.34 6.20
N ASP A 49 -25.07 -3.28 7.13
CA ASP A 49 -23.76 -3.53 7.71
C ASP A 49 -22.83 -4.15 6.67
N ALA A 50 -21.66 -3.52 6.45
CA ALA A 50 -20.68 -4.04 5.51
C ALA A 50 -20.10 -5.38 6.03
N PRO A 51 -20.19 -6.48 5.25
CA PRO A 51 -19.77 -7.82 5.69
C PRO A 51 -18.25 -7.93 5.90
N ASN A 52 -17.49 -6.94 5.43
CA ASN A 52 -16.03 -6.87 5.56
C ASN A 52 -15.55 -5.92 6.68
N ALA A 53 -16.44 -5.35 7.49
CA ALA A 53 -16.09 -4.31 8.46
C ALA A 53 -14.96 -4.72 9.42
N ASP A 54 -15.00 -5.92 9.98
CA ASP A 54 -13.96 -6.39 10.91
C ASP A 54 -12.64 -6.68 10.21
N LYS A 55 -12.68 -7.24 9.00
CA LYS A 55 -11.47 -7.45 8.18
C LYS A 55 -10.84 -6.11 7.79
N MET A 56 -11.65 -5.10 7.47
CA MET A 56 -11.20 -3.74 7.16
C MET A 56 -10.53 -3.06 8.35
N LYS A 57 -10.97 -3.31 9.60
CA LYS A 57 -10.24 -2.82 10.79
C LYS A 57 -8.82 -3.38 10.86
N SER A 58 -8.64 -4.66 10.55
CA SER A 58 -7.31 -5.28 10.49
C SER A 58 -6.50 -4.72 9.32
N PHE A 59 -7.12 -4.56 8.16
CA PHE A 59 -6.47 -4.02 6.98
C PHE A 59 -6.00 -2.58 7.18
N HIS A 60 -6.78 -1.73 7.87
CA HIS A 60 -6.37 -0.35 8.20
C HIS A 60 -5.09 -0.29 9.05
N LYS A 61 -4.80 -1.31 9.86
CA LYS A 61 -3.52 -1.37 10.58
C LYS A 61 -2.37 -1.59 9.61
N VAL A 62 -2.52 -2.54 8.68
CA VAL A 62 -1.53 -2.81 7.63
C VAL A 62 -1.33 -1.56 6.75
N ASP A 63 -2.41 -0.92 6.31
CA ASP A 63 -2.30 0.27 5.44
C ASP A 63 -1.63 1.46 6.16
N LYS A 64 -1.83 1.60 7.47
CA LYS A 64 -1.12 2.60 8.27
C LYS A 64 0.39 2.35 8.31
N GLU A 65 0.82 1.10 8.47
CA GLU A 65 2.25 0.76 8.42
C GLU A 65 2.81 0.92 7.00
N MET A 66 2.04 0.54 5.98
CA MET A 66 2.37 0.79 4.57
C MET A 66 2.58 2.29 4.31
N ALA A 67 1.72 3.15 4.84
CA ALA A 67 1.86 4.61 4.70
C ALA A 67 3.18 5.14 5.29
N LYS A 68 3.66 4.56 6.40
CA LYS A 68 4.96 4.92 6.97
C LYS A 68 6.11 4.52 6.05
N LEU A 69 6.09 3.29 5.53
CA LEU A 69 7.12 2.80 4.60
C LEU A 69 7.16 3.63 3.31
N ARG A 70 5.99 3.98 2.75
CA ARG A 70 5.91 4.87 1.58
C ARG A 70 6.58 6.21 1.87
N LYS A 71 6.33 6.79 3.06
CA LYS A 71 6.95 8.05 3.47
C LYS A 71 8.47 7.93 3.59
N GLU A 72 8.97 6.87 4.22
CA GLU A 72 10.41 6.60 4.35
C GLU A 72 11.06 6.41 2.96
N TYR A 73 10.41 5.66 2.07
CA TYR A 73 10.85 5.47 0.69
C TYR A 73 11.00 6.81 -0.03
N TYR A 74 10.03 7.71 0.10
CA TYR A 74 10.13 9.04 -0.50
C TYR A 74 11.27 9.87 0.11
N GLN A 75 11.49 9.80 1.42
CA GLN A 75 12.58 10.51 2.07
C GLN A 75 13.94 10.03 1.54
N VAL A 76 14.16 8.72 1.51
CA VAL A 76 15.40 8.13 0.96
C VAL A 76 15.58 8.46 -0.52
N LYS A 77 14.52 8.35 -1.33
CA LYS A 77 14.57 8.62 -2.77
C LYS A 77 14.88 10.09 -3.07
N SER A 78 14.35 11.01 -2.26
CA SER A 78 14.53 12.45 -2.45
C SER A 78 15.81 13.01 -1.81
N ASP A 79 16.49 12.25 -0.96
CA ASP A 79 17.73 12.69 -0.33
C ASP A 79 18.87 12.77 -1.37
N THR A 80 19.22 13.98 -1.80
CA THR A 80 20.30 14.18 -2.78
C THR A 80 21.71 14.04 -2.20
N ALA A 81 21.85 14.01 -0.88
CA ALA A 81 23.14 13.91 -0.18
C ALA A 81 23.55 12.47 0.14
N MET A 82 22.59 11.53 0.15
CA MET A 82 22.88 10.10 0.32
C MET A 82 23.74 9.54 -0.82
N ASP A 83 24.70 8.70 -0.44
CA ASP A 83 25.46 7.88 -1.37
C ASP A 83 24.53 7.00 -2.22
N SER A 84 24.87 6.84 -3.50
CA SER A 84 24.02 6.15 -4.46
C SER A 84 23.87 4.65 -4.19
N GLU A 85 24.89 3.99 -3.66
CA GLU A 85 24.86 2.57 -3.34
C GLU A 85 24.01 2.35 -2.09
N VAL A 86 24.26 3.14 -1.05
CA VAL A 86 23.45 3.11 0.19
C VAL A 86 21.99 3.41 -0.09
N LYS A 87 21.70 4.43 -0.91
CA LYS A 87 20.33 4.77 -1.30
C LYS A 87 19.64 3.61 -2.00
N ARG A 88 20.33 2.95 -2.93
CA ARG A 88 19.76 1.82 -3.63
C ARG A 88 19.43 0.69 -2.66
N SER A 89 20.34 0.33 -1.76
CA SER A 89 20.11 -0.71 -0.76
C SER A 89 18.96 -0.38 0.20
N GLU A 90 18.82 0.87 0.64
CA GLU A 90 17.70 1.29 1.49
C GLU A 90 16.37 1.24 0.74
N LEU A 91 16.32 1.67 -0.52
CA LEU A 91 15.11 1.56 -1.33
C LEU A 91 14.73 0.10 -1.58
N ASP A 92 15.70 -0.77 -1.87
CA ASP A 92 15.46 -2.21 -2.06
C ASP A 92 14.91 -2.84 -0.75
N ARG A 93 15.46 -2.50 0.42
CA ARG A 93 14.93 -2.93 1.73
C ARG A 93 13.48 -2.49 1.93
N LEU A 94 13.19 -1.21 1.67
CA LEU A 94 11.85 -0.66 1.82
C LEU A 94 10.84 -1.31 0.87
N ASP A 95 11.25 -1.61 -0.36
CA ASP A 95 10.42 -2.34 -1.32
C ASP A 95 10.10 -3.77 -0.84
N GLU A 96 11.06 -4.47 -0.24
CA GLU A 96 10.82 -5.79 0.35
C GLU A 96 9.84 -5.73 1.53
N GLU A 97 10.00 -4.76 2.43
CA GLU A 97 9.09 -4.55 3.56
C GLU A 97 7.68 -4.19 3.11
N MET A 98 7.54 -3.31 2.11
CA MET A 98 6.24 -2.98 1.51
C MET A 98 5.60 -4.21 0.86
N ARG A 99 6.36 -5.07 0.18
CA ARG A 99 5.82 -6.33 -0.39
C ARG A 99 5.35 -7.30 0.68
N ALA A 100 6.08 -7.41 1.80
CA ALA A 100 5.68 -8.25 2.92
C ALA A 100 4.35 -7.75 3.51
N LEU A 101 4.24 -6.45 3.82
CA LEU A 101 3.00 -5.85 4.31
C LEU A 101 1.85 -5.97 3.30
N ALA A 102 2.13 -5.84 2.01
CA ALA A 102 1.13 -6.01 0.97
C ALA A 102 0.54 -7.43 0.98
N ARG A 103 1.38 -8.46 1.14
CA ARG A 103 0.92 -9.86 1.31
C ARG A 103 0.08 -10.02 2.57
N GLU A 104 0.49 -9.43 3.69
CA GLU A 104 -0.30 -9.46 4.92
C GLU A 104 -1.68 -8.81 4.71
N GLY A 105 -1.72 -7.64 4.06
CA GLY A 105 -2.96 -6.95 3.72
C GLY A 105 -3.88 -7.79 2.83
N ILE A 106 -3.32 -8.47 1.83
CA ILE A 106 -4.06 -9.37 0.93
C ILE A 106 -4.64 -10.56 1.69
N THR A 107 -3.84 -11.21 2.54
CA THR A 107 -4.22 -12.44 3.25
C THR A 107 -5.34 -12.25 4.27
N ILE A 108 -5.58 -11.02 4.74
CA ILE A 108 -6.75 -10.67 5.55
C ILE A 108 -8.06 -10.99 4.81
N PHE A 109 -8.10 -10.77 3.49
CA PHE A 109 -9.28 -11.02 2.66
C PHE A 109 -9.20 -12.32 1.88
N ARG A 110 -7.99 -12.74 1.51
CA ARG A 110 -7.69 -13.94 0.72
C ARG A 110 -6.62 -14.79 1.41
N PRO A 111 -6.97 -15.59 2.42
CA PRO A 111 -6.02 -16.40 3.18
C PRO A 111 -5.25 -17.44 2.33
N ASP A 112 -5.74 -17.73 1.13
CA ASP A 112 -5.18 -18.65 0.15
C ASP A 112 -4.11 -18.02 -0.77
N TYR A 113 -3.83 -16.73 -0.63
CA TYR A 113 -2.88 -16.00 -1.47
C TYR A 113 -1.44 -16.54 -1.30
N LYS A 114 -0.77 -16.83 -2.42
CA LYS A 114 0.58 -17.43 -2.49
C LYS A 114 1.58 -16.50 -3.20
#